data_AF-A0A2T2R4R1-F1
#
_entry.id   AF-A0A2T2R4R1-F1
#
_cell.length_a   1.000
_cell.length_b   1.000
_cell.length_c   1.000
_cell.angle_alpha   90.00
_cell.angle_beta   90.00
_cell.angle_gamma   90.00
#
_symmetry.space_group_name_H-M   'P 1'
#
loop_
_entity.id
_entity.type
_entity.pdbx_description
1 polymer ?
#
loop_
_entity_poly.entity_id
_entity_poly.type
_entity_poly.pdbx_seq_one_letter_code
_entity_poly.pdbx_strand_id
1 'polypeptide(L)'
;MRKHSKAFTLLEILLVVAAIGILAAIVIVAINPQRQLGKVRDAERQSEVTTIKEGLEQYSLDNEGEYPSGVKVNNYDKICDTEAVSPSNCPDNYVDLSGLVPDQLAAIPRDPQASDTNANTGYRVGKDENGNIVVKASNTEIDSASKRAGTTLRVGYSLSNASYDTQSYDVSGEDGVPTDVTFNGDGTKMFVVGYNSAHMYSYNLSTAYDLSRRNEDVRDGILYQLRIQL
;
A
#
# COMPACT_ATOMS: atom_id res chain seq x y z
N MET A 1 -21.92 60.31 5.17
CA MET A 1 -22.34 59.77 3.86
C MET A 1 -22.81 58.33 4.07
N ARG A 2 -24.10 58.03 3.85
CA ARG A 2 -24.71 56.73 4.19
C ARG A 2 -24.29 55.66 3.19
N LYS A 3 -23.68 54.59 3.71
CA LYS A 3 -23.23 53.39 3.00
C LYS A 3 -24.45 52.68 2.37
N HIS A 4 -24.37 52.38 1.08
CA HIS A 4 -25.31 51.51 0.37
C HIS A 4 -25.12 50.06 0.85
N SER A 5 -26.06 49.53 1.64
CA SER A 5 -26.21 48.09 1.83
C SER A 5 -27.10 47.56 0.72
N LYS A 6 -26.50 46.93 -0.30
CA LYS A 6 -27.24 46.16 -1.31
C LYS A 6 -27.84 44.95 -0.59
N ALA A 7 -29.17 44.85 -0.57
CA ALA A 7 -29.88 43.69 -0.05
C ALA A 7 -29.99 42.63 -1.16
N PHE A 8 -29.72 41.36 -0.83
CA PHE A 8 -29.85 40.24 -1.76
C PHE A 8 -31.31 40.00 -2.12
N THR A 9 -31.58 39.71 -3.40
CA THR A 9 -32.92 39.35 -3.84
C THR A 9 -33.25 37.91 -3.48
N LEU A 10 -34.52 37.61 -3.20
CA LEU A 10 -34.98 36.25 -2.90
C LEU A 10 -34.69 35.26 -4.05
N LEU A 11 -34.70 35.77 -5.29
CA LEU A 11 -34.44 34.99 -6.49
C LEU A 11 -32.96 34.56 -6.60
N GLU A 12 -32.02 35.44 -6.20
CA GLU A 12 -30.60 35.08 -6.16
C GLU A 12 -30.32 33.96 -5.15
N ILE A 13 -30.92 34.05 -3.96
CA ILE A 13 -30.75 33.02 -2.93
C ILE A 13 -31.35 31.69 -3.40
N LEU A 14 -32.52 31.72 -4.05
CA LEU A 14 -33.19 30.52 -4.57
C LEU A 14 -32.35 29.80 -5.62
N LEU A 15 -31.75 30.54 -6.56
CA LEU A 15 -30.90 29.94 -7.59
C LEU A 15 -29.62 29.36 -6.99
N VAL A 16 -29.03 30.01 -5.98
CA VAL A 16 -27.81 29.53 -5.32
C VAL A 16 -28.06 28.23 -4.57
N VAL A 17 -29.13 28.13 -3.78
CA VAL A 17 -29.42 26.88 -3.05
C VAL A 17 -29.79 25.73 -4.00
N ALA A 18 -30.47 26.03 -5.12
CA ALA A 18 -30.74 25.05 -6.16
C ALA A 18 -29.44 24.56 -6.82
N ALA A 19 -28.52 25.46 -7.16
CA ALA A 19 -27.23 25.12 -7.75
C ALA A 19 -26.33 24.32 -6.78
N ILE A 20 -26.27 24.71 -5.51
CA ILE A 20 -25.52 23.98 -4.47
C ILE A 20 -26.07 22.55 -4.31
N GLY A 21 -27.39 22.37 -4.34
CA GLY A 21 -28.02 21.04 -4.26
C GLY A 21 -27.59 20.11 -5.41
N ILE A 22 -27.58 20.62 -6.64
CA ILE A 22 -27.16 19.84 -7.82
C ILE A 22 -25.67 19.49 -7.73
N LEU A 23 -24.81 20.46 -7.39
CA LEU A 23 -23.38 20.24 -7.27
C LEU A 23 -23.05 19.24 -6.16
N ALA A 24 -23.72 19.31 -5.01
CA ALA A 24 -23.52 18.38 -3.90
C ALA A 24 -23.87 16.93 -4.29
N ALA A 25 -24.96 16.72 -5.04
CA ALA A 25 -25.35 15.39 -5.51
C ALA A 25 -24.30 14.78 -6.46
N ILE A 26 -23.77 15.56 -7.40
CA ILE A 26 -22.74 15.11 -8.35
C ILE A 26 -21.45 14.71 -7.61
N VAL A 27 -21.02 15.54 -6.65
CA VAL A 27 -19.79 15.29 -5.88
C VAL A 27 -19.88 14.00 -5.06
N ILE A 28 -21.02 13.73 -4.41
CA ILE A 28 -21.21 12.51 -3.60
C ILE A 28 -21.10 11.25 -4.46
N VAL A 29 -21.71 11.25 -5.65
CA VAL A 29 -21.62 10.11 -6.58
C VAL A 29 -20.18 9.94 -7.09
N ALA A 30 -19.47 11.03 -7.35
CA ALA A 30 -18.09 10.99 -7.85
C ALA A 30 -17.08 10.47 -6.82
N ILE A 31 -17.24 10.81 -5.53
CA ILE A 31 -16.27 10.45 -4.49
C ILE A 31 -16.41 8.98 -4.03
N ASN A 32 -17.58 8.36 -4.22
CA ASN A 32 -17.90 7.02 -3.75
C ASN A 32 -17.43 6.81 -2.28
N PRO A 33 -18.12 7.44 -1.31
CA PRO A 33 -17.67 7.52 0.09
C PRO A 33 -17.43 6.14 0.73
N GLN A 34 -18.18 5.13 0.29
CA GLN A 34 -18.02 3.75 0.75
C GLN A 34 -16.62 3.19 0.43
N ARG A 35 -16.07 3.50 -0.75
CA ARG A 35 -14.71 3.08 -1.12
C ARG A 35 -13.63 3.81 -0.33
N GLN A 36 -13.83 5.06 0.07
CA GLN A 36 -12.82 5.79 0.85
C GLN A 36 -12.74 5.26 2.29
N LEU A 37 -13.88 4.93 2.89
CA LEU A 37 -13.93 4.34 4.23
C LEU A 37 -13.31 2.94 4.28
N GLY A 38 -13.55 2.11 3.26
CA GLY A 38 -12.89 0.80 3.14
C GLY A 38 -11.37 0.89 3.04
N LYS A 39 -10.82 1.93 2.38
CA LYS A 39 -9.36 2.13 2.29
C LYS A 39 -8.73 2.43 3.64
N VAL A 40 -9.41 3.24 4.45
CA VAL A 40 -8.94 3.60 5.79
C VAL A 40 -8.90 2.36 6.68
N ARG A 41 -9.97 1.56 6.68
CA ARG A 41 -10.01 0.30 7.44
C ARG A 41 -8.99 -0.72 6.95
N ASP A 42 -8.83 -0.86 5.63
CA ASP A 42 -7.79 -1.73 5.06
C ASP A 42 -6.38 -1.30 5.48
N ALA A 43 -6.11 0.00 5.62
CA ALA A 43 -4.84 0.53 6.10
C ALA A 43 -4.62 0.28 7.61
N GLU A 44 -5.68 0.41 8.41
CA GLU A 44 -5.67 0.09 9.84
C GLU A 44 -5.37 -1.40 10.06
N ARG A 45 -6.11 -2.30 9.38
CA ARG A 45 -5.85 -3.74 9.42
C ARG A 45 -4.43 -4.10 9.01
N GLN A 46 -3.83 -3.37 8.07
CA GLN A 46 -2.44 -3.60 7.66
C GLN A 46 -1.44 -3.24 8.78
N SER A 47 -1.71 -2.18 9.53
CA SER A 47 -0.90 -1.82 10.70
C SER A 47 -0.98 -2.91 11.77
N GLU A 48 -2.19 -3.36 12.10
CA GLU A 48 -2.42 -4.38 13.13
C GLU A 48 -1.81 -5.73 12.77
N VAL A 49 -1.97 -6.16 11.51
CA VAL A 49 -1.32 -7.37 10.98
C VAL A 49 0.20 -7.31 11.11
N THR A 50 0.79 -6.12 10.94
CA THR A 50 2.24 -5.91 11.11
C THR A 50 2.62 -5.99 12.59
N THR A 51 1.87 -5.31 13.47
CA THR A 51 2.09 -5.36 14.93
C THR A 51 2.04 -6.79 15.46
N ILE A 52 1.04 -7.59 15.06
CA ILE A 52 0.92 -9.00 15.50
C ILE A 52 2.12 -9.82 15.00
N LYS A 53 2.54 -9.63 13.75
CA LYS A 53 3.69 -10.34 13.19
C LYS A 53 4.99 -10.00 13.94
N GLU A 54 5.26 -8.72 14.15
CA GLU A 54 6.45 -8.27 14.88
C GLU A 54 6.45 -8.79 16.33
N GLY A 55 5.29 -8.78 16.99
CA GLY A 55 5.15 -9.35 18.32
C GLY A 55 5.44 -10.86 18.37
N LEU A 56 5.00 -11.61 17.36
CA LEU A 56 5.29 -13.05 17.24
C LEU A 56 6.76 -13.33 16.93
N GLU A 57 7.37 -12.55 16.05
CA GLU A 57 8.80 -12.66 15.74
C GLU A 57 9.63 -12.35 16.98
N GLN A 58 9.28 -11.30 17.73
CA GLN A 58 9.94 -10.96 18.99
C GLN A 58 9.75 -12.05 20.05
N TYR A 59 8.53 -12.58 20.20
CA TYR A 59 8.25 -13.69 21.10
C TYR A 59 9.12 -14.91 20.79
N SER A 60 9.34 -15.20 19.51
CA SER A 60 10.21 -16.30 19.07
C SER A 60 11.68 -16.05 19.41
N LEU A 61 12.15 -14.81 19.35
CA LEU A 61 13.50 -14.46 19.79
C LEU A 61 13.69 -14.68 21.31
N ASP A 62 12.64 -14.41 22.10
CA ASP A 62 12.68 -14.52 23.55
C ASP A 62 12.48 -15.97 24.04
N ASN A 63 11.79 -16.82 23.26
CA ASN A 63 11.42 -18.19 23.63
C ASN A 63 12.18 -19.26 22.81
N GLU A 64 13.47 -19.05 22.56
CA GLU A 64 14.35 -20.03 21.90
C GLU A 64 13.86 -20.54 20.53
N GLY A 65 13.13 -19.70 19.78
CA GLY A 65 12.57 -20.04 18.48
C GLY A 65 11.15 -20.63 18.52
N GLU A 66 10.59 -20.85 19.71
CA GLU A 66 9.23 -21.35 19.86
C GLU A 66 8.17 -20.26 19.64
N TYR A 67 6.98 -20.69 19.21
CA TYR A 67 5.84 -19.82 18.96
C TYR A 67 4.65 -20.27 19.82
N PRO A 68 3.66 -19.39 20.06
CA PRO A 68 2.45 -19.76 20.79
C PRO A 68 1.75 -20.99 20.17
N SER A 69 1.15 -21.79 21.05
CA SER A 69 0.43 -22.99 20.65
C SER A 69 -0.69 -22.65 19.66
N GLY A 70 -0.80 -23.43 18.59
CA GLY A 70 -1.77 -23.19 17.51
C GLY A 70 -1.16 -22.56 16.26
N VAL A 71 0.02 -21.94 16.33
CA VAL A 71 0.72 -21.43 15.14
C VAL A 71 1.40 -22.59 14.39
N LYS A 72 0.74 -23.09 13.34
CA LYS A 72 1.20 -24.26 12.56
C LYS A 72 1.61 -23.88 11.13
N VAL A 73 2.48 -24.70 10.55
CA VAL A 73 2.88 -24.60 9.13
C VAL A 73 1.70 -24.94 8.23
N ASN A 74 1.46 -24.10 7.20
CA ASN A 74 0.40 -24.21 6.22
C ASN A 74 -1.04 -24.22 6.77
N ASN A 75 -1.22 -23.91 8.05
CA ASN A 75 -2.54 -23.75 8.65
C ASN A 75 -2.69 -22.34 9.22
N TYR A 76 -3.79 -21.67 8.87
CA TYR A 76 -4.04 -20.27 9.23
C TYR A 76 -5.30 -20.19 10.11
N ASP A 77 -5.09 -20.41 11.40
CA ASP A 77 -6.14 -20.44 12.40
C ASP A 77 -6.49 -19.02 12.87
N LYS A 78 -7.70 -18.82 13.41
CA LYS A 78 -8.19 -17.50 13.84
C LYS A 78 -7.50 -17.08 15.14
N ILE A 79 -7.24 -15.79 15.33
CA ILE A 79 -6.71 -15.31 16.61
C ILE A 79 -7.86 -15.11 17.59
N CYS A 80 -7.72 -15.69 18.77
CA CYS A 80 -8.68 -15.55 19.86
C CYS A 80 -8.63 -14.13 20.43
N ASP A 81 -9.81 -13.52 20.65
CA ASP A 81 -9.90 -12.32 21.44
C ASP A 81 -10.09 -12.68 22.92
N THR A 82 -9.02 -12.52 23.70
CA THR A 82 -9.00 -12.87 25.12
C THR A 82 -9.65 -11.82 26.04
N GLU A 83 -9.99 -10.64 25.51
CA GLU A 83 -10.77 -9.62 26.21
C GLU A 83 -12.28 -9.88 26.05
N ALA A 84 -12.72 -10.36 24.88
CA ALA A 84 -14.11 -10.73 24.61
C ALA A 84 -14.49 -12.10 25.20
N VAL A 85 -13.54 -13.03 25.26
CA VAL A 85 -13.67 -14.31 25.99
C VAL A 85 -12.49 -14.46 26.93
N SER A 86 -12.71 -14.74 28.22
CA SER A 86 -11.61 -14.97 29.17
C SER A 86 -10.56 -15.94 28.60
N PRO A 87 -9.24 -15.79 28.88
CA PRO A 87 -8.16 -16.56 28.26
C PRO A 87 -8.37 -18.09 28.25
N SER A 88 -9.05 -18.61 29.27
CA SER A 88 -9.35 -20.04 29.43
C SER A 88 -10.49 -20.58 28.55
N ASN A 89 -11.17 -19.73 27.78
CA ASN A 89 -12.36 -20.06 26.98
C ASN A 89 -12.14 -19.89 25.47
N CYS A 90 -10.89 -19.75 25.02
CA CYS A 90 -10.59 -19.76 23.60
C CYS A 90 -10.96 -21.12 22.98
N PRO A 91 -11.79 -21.17 21.92
CA PRO A 91 -12.14 -22.44 21.29
C PRO A 91 -10.92 -23.10 20.61
N ASP A 92 -10.90 -24.43 20.51
CA ASP A 92 -9.75 -25.22 20.00
C ASP A 92 -9.29 -24.88 18.57
N ASN A 93 -10.12 -24.18 17.78
CA ASN A 93 -9.81 -23.73 16.42
C ASN A 93 -9.28 -22.28 16.35
N TYR A 94 -8.91 -21.72 17.50
CA TYR A 94 -8.28 -20.41 17.61
C TYR A 94 -6.86 -20.53 18.16
N VAL A 95 -6.03 -19.56 17.81
CA VAL A 95 -4.69 -19.36 18.38
C VAL A 95 -4.82 -18.37 19.51
N ASP A 96 -4.32 -18.76 20.68
CA ASP A 96 -4.21 -17.88 21.84
C ASP A 96 -2.88 -17.13 21.79
N LEU A 97 -2.95 -15.80 21.73
CA LEU A 97 -1.80 -14.90 21.75
C LEU A 97 -1.67 -14.17 23.10
N SER A 98 -2.41 -14.59 24.14
CA SER A 98 -2.33 -14.01 25.48
C SER A 98 -0.91 -13.98 26.05
N GLY A 99 -0.07 -14.96 25.68
CA GLY A 99 1.34 -15.00 26.08
C GLY A 99 2.21 -13.90 25.50
N LEU A 100 1.74 -13.13 24.50
CA LEU A 100 2.43 -11.96 23.95
C LEU A 100 2.07 -10.67 24.71
N VAL A 101 0.99 -10.69 25.49
CA VAL A 101 0.50 -9.52 26.23
C VAL A 101 0.94 -9.65 27.70
N PRO A 102 1.51 -8.59 28.30
CA PRO A 102 1.70 -7.23 27.79
C PRO A 102 3.06 -6.97 27.13
N ASP A 103 3.95 -7.97 27.09
CA ASP A 103 5.38 -7.75 26.86
C ASP A 103 5.73 -7.43 25.39
N GLN A 104 5.23 -8.22 24.44
CA GLN A 104 5.44 -8.01 23.00
C GLN A 104 4.30 -7.23 22.35
N LEU A 105 3.10 -7.26 22.95
CA LEU A 105 1.91 -6.57 22.49
C LEU A 105 1.22 -5.86 23.65
N ALA A 106 0.86 -4.58 23.47
CA ALA A 106 0.12 -3.84 24.49
C ALA A 106 -1.29 -4.42 24.75
N ALA A 107 -1.94 -4.91 23.68
CA ALA A 107 -3.18 -5.66 23.69
C ALA A 107 -3.29 -6.44 22.36
N ILE A 108 -4.15 -7.45 22.29
CA ILE A 108 -4.41 -8.18 21.04
C ILE A 108 -5.26 -7.27 20.13
N PRO A 109 -4.78 -6.89 18.92
CA PRO A 109 -5.58 -6.06 18.02
C PRO A 109 -6.84 -6.76 17.50
N ARG A 110 -7.89 -5.99 17.23
CA ARG A 110 -9.19 -6.44 16.74
C ARG A 110 -9.58 -5.66 15.50
N ASP A 111 -9.99 -6.37 14.46
CA ASP A 111 -10.50 -5.80 13.21
C ASP A 111 -11.65 -4.82 13.53
N PRO A 112 -11.62 -3.57 13.03
CA PRO A 112 -12.66 -2.56 13.27
C PRO A 112 -14.08 -2.96 12.86
N GLN A 113 -14.26 -4.07 12.14
CA GLN A 113 -15.55 -4.62 11.74
C GLN A 113 -15.83 -6.00 12.36
N ALA A 114 -14.92 -6.54 13.18
CA ALA A 114 -15.19 -7.77 13.92
C ALA A 114 -16.18 -7.50 15.06
N SER A 115 -17.20 -8.35 15.17
CA SER A 115 -18.21 -8.26 16.22
C SER A 115 -17.61 -8.46 17.61
N ASP A 116 -17.84 -7.52 18.52
CA ASP A 116 -17.34 -7.54 19.92
C ASP A 116 -17.84 -8.74 20.74
N THR A 117 -18.89 -9.42 20.26
CA THR A 117 -19.52 -10.56 20.94
C THR A 117 -18.93 -11.92 20.59
N ASN A 118 -17.99 -11.98 19.63
CA ASN A 118 -17.35 -13.23 19.25
C ASN A 118 -15.88 -13.26 19.68
N ALA A 119 -15.38 -14.47 19.92
CA ALA A 119 -13.98 -14.73 20.25
C ALA A 119 -13.02 -14.47 19.07
N ASN A 120 -13.50 -13.91 17.95
CA ASN A 120 -12.72 -13.74 16.74
C ASN A 120 -12.31 -12.27 16.57
N THR A 121 -11.03 -12.01 16.71
CA THR A 121 -10.43 -10.69 16.42
C THR A 121 -10.60 -10.27 14.96
N GLY A 122 -10.92 -11.20 14.05
CA GLY A 122 -10.94 -10.95 12.60
C GLY A 122 -9.61 -11.25 11.90
N TYR A 123 -8.56 -11.52 12.67
CA TYR A 123 -7.26 -11.92 12.19
C TYR A 123 -7.02 -13.42 12.26
N ARG A 124 -6.10 -13.90 11.43
CA ARG A 124 -5.64 -15.29 11.40
C ARG A 124 -4.14 -15.34 11.40
N VAL A 125 -3.54 -16.35 12.00
CA VAL A 125 -2.09 -16.54 12.05
C VAL A 125 -1.71 -17.97 11.71
N GLY A 126 -0.54 -18.12 11.11
CA GLY A 126 0.08 -19.40 10.80
C GLY A 126 1.52 -19.21 10.35
N LYS A 127 2.14 -20.31 9.92
CA LYS A 127 3.43 -20.29 9.22
C LYS A 127 3.25 -20.67 7.74
N ASP A 128 4.07 -20.11 6.87
CA ASP A 128 4.17 -20.58 5.48
C ASP A 128 5.04 -21.85 5.37
N GLU A 129 5.17 -22.40 4.16
CA GLU A 129 5.99 -23.59 3.85
C GLU A 129 7.46 -23.45 4.25
N ASN A 130 7.95 -22.20 4.33
CA ASN A 130 9.33 -21.87 4.69
C ASN A 130 9.48 -21.64 6.20
N GLY A 131 8.41 -21.77 6.98
CA GLY A 131 8.40 -21.56 8.43
C GLY A 131 8.25 -20.10 8.85
N ASN A 132 8.04 -19.16 7.91
CA ASN A 132 7.87 -17.74 8.23
C ASN A 132 6.47 -17.47 8.79
N ILE A 133 6.38 -16.54 9.74
CA ILE A 133 5.09 -16.11 10.30
C ILE A 133 4.30 -15.30 9.30
N VAL A 134 3.02 -15.65 9.19
CA VAL A 134 2.05 -15.01 8.33
C VAL A 134 0.78 -14.78 9.12
N VAL A 135 0.43 -13.51 9.30
CA VAL A 135 -0.86 -13.06 9.83
C VAL A 135 -1.74 -12.62 8.65
N LYS A 136 -3.04 -12.81 8.69
CA LYS A 136 -3.98 -12.45 7.61
C LYS A 136 -5.18 -11.75 8.20
N ALA A 137 -5.61 -10.65 7.58
CA ALA A 137 -6.91 -10.07 7.84
C ALA A 137 -8.00 -10.84 7.08
N SER A 138 -9.07 -11.27 7.76
CA SER A 138 -10.11 -12.10 7.12
C SER A 138 -11.10 -11.30 6.25
N ASN A 139 -11.13 -9.97 6.38
CA ASN A 139 -12.18 -9.11 5.80
C ASN A 139 -11.60 -7.96 4.93
N THR A 140 -10.77 -8.23 3.93
CA THR A 140 -10.30 -7.15 3.05
C THR A 140 -11.44 -6.63 2.17
N GLU A 141 -11.72 -5.31 2.23
CA GLU A 141 -12.99 -4.75 1.74
C GLU A 141 -12.91 -4.22 0.30
N ILE A 142 -11.72 -3.86 -0.18
CA ILE A 142 -11.55 -3.25 -1.51
C ILE A 142 -10.82 -4.19 -2.48
N ASP A 143 -10.03 -5.11 -1.93
CA ASP A 143 -9.32 -6.12 -2.69
C ASP A 143 -9.41 -7.45 -1.93
N SER A 144 -10.24 -8.38 -2.41
CA SER A 144 -10.51 -9.66 -1.74
C SER A 144 -9.31 -10.62 -1.74
N ALA A 145 -8.16 -10.19 -2.27
CA ALA A 145 -6.91 -10.90 -2.11
C ALA A 145 -6.49 -10.90 -0.63
N SER A 146 -6.39 -12.10 -0.03
CA SER A 146 -5.89 -12.27 1.34
C SER A 146 -4.48 -11.71 1.47
N LYS A 147 -4.35 -10.54 2.11
CA LYS A 147 -3.06 -9.91 2.39
C LYS A 147 -2.38 -10.64 3.55
N ARG A 148 -1.13 -11.07 3.32
CA ARG A 148 -0.28 -11.77 4.31
C ARG A 148 0.51 -10.73 5.13
N ALA A 149 0.77 -10.99 6.39
CA ALA A 149 1.69 -10.22 7.21
C ALA A 149 3.10 -10.45 6.68
N GLY A 150 3.85 -9.36 6.50
CA GLY A 150 5.09 -9.41 5.74
C GLY A 150 4.92 -9.30 4.23
N THR A 151 3.70 -9.25 3.68
CA THR A 151 3.48 -8.45 2.47
C THR A 151 3.18 -7.03 2.90
N THR A 152 4.18 -6.44 3.55
CA THR A 152 4.24 -5.00 3.75
C THR A 152 4.16 -4.38 2.35
N LEU A 153 3.19 -3.51 2.12
CA LEU A 153 3.45 -2.34 1.29
C LEU A 153 4.51 -1.50 2.03
N ARG A 154 5.77 -1.96 1.99
CA ARG A 154 7.05 -1.35 2.39
C ARG A 154 8.17 -2.42 2.42
N VAL A 155 8.44 -3.01 1.27
CA VAL A 155 9.79 -2.87 0.71
C VAL A 155 9.53 -2.15 -0.61
N GLY A 156 10.25 -1.06 -0.90
CA GLY A 156 10.21 -0.52 -2.25
C GLY A 156 10.42 -1.69 -3.22
N TYR A 157 9.56 -1.83 -4.23
CA TYR A 157 9.71 -2.78 -5.33
C TYR A 157 9.74 -4.28 -4.92
N SER A 158 8.63 -4.80 -4.37
CA SER A 158 8.35 -6.23 -4.50
C SER A 158 7.97 -6.57 -5.95
N LEU A 159 8.73 -7.45 -6.60
CA LEU A 159 8.51 -7.92 -7.98
C LEU A 159 7.66 -9.20 -8.04
N SER A 160 7.06 -9.65 -6.93
CA SER A 160 6.30 -10.91 -6.90
C SER A 160 5.08 -10.91 -7.81
N ASN A 161 4.56 -9.72 -8.13
CA ASN A 161 3.48 -9.51 -9.10
C ASN A 161 3.96 -8.68 -10.31
N ALA A 162 5.28 -8.54 -10.51
CA ALA A 162 5.81 -7.88 -11.70
C ALA A 162 5.45 -8.72 -12.92
N SER A 163 4.55 -8.19 -13.74
CA SER A 163 4.20 -8.75 -15.04
C SER A 163 4.97 -7.99 -16.10
N TYR A 164 5.66 -8.71 -16.98
CA TYR A 164 6.21 -8.11 -18.18
C TYR A 164 5.05 -7.69 -19.09
N ASP A 165 4.88 -6.39 -19.32
CA ASP A 165 3.79 -5.84 -20.15
C ASP A 165 4.05 -6.03 -21.66
N THR A 166 5.00 -6.88 -22.05
CA THR A 166 5.39 -7.13 -23.45
C THR A 166 5.83 -5.90 -24.24
N GLN A 167 6.08 -4.79 -23.56
CA GLN A 167 6.64 -3.58 -24.16
C GLN A 167 8.17 -3.64 -24.12
N SER A 168 8.80 -3.51 -25.29
CA SER A 168 10.25 -3.35 -25.40
C SER A 168 10.59 -2.27 -26.44
N TYR A 169 11.75 -1.65 -26.27
CA TYR A 169 12.36 -0.79 -27.27
C TYR A 169 13.82 -1.18 -27.43
N ASP A 170 14.25 -1.35 -28.67
CA ASP A 170 15.64 -1.67 -29.00
C ASP A 170 16.46 -0.39 -29.13
N VAL A 171 17.52 -0.28 -28.33
CA VAL A 171 18.47 0.86 -28.33
C VAL A 171 19.77 0.53 -29.08
N SER A 172 19.83 -0.61 -29.78
CA SER A 172 21.04 -1.07 -30.47
C SER A 172 21.45 -0.19 -31.65
N GLY A 173 20.53 0.62 -32.18
CA GLY A 173 20.81 1.62 -33.21
C GLY A 173 21.56 2.85 -32.68
N GLU A 174 21.43 3.12 -31.38
CA GLU A 174 22.02 4.25 -30.68
C GLU A 174 23.33 3.86 -29.98
N ASP A 175 23.34 2.75 -29.22
CA ASP A 175 24.54 2.22 -28.59
C ASP A 175 24.58 0.70 -28.62
N GLY A 176 25.66 0.12 -29.14
CA GLY A 176 25.83 -1.33 -29.23
C GLY A 176 26.13 -2.04 -27.90
N VAL A 177 26.43 -1.30 -26.82
CA VAL A 177 26.63 -1.81 -25.46
C VAL A 177 25.99 -0.84 -24.46
N PRO A 178 24.66 -0.83 -24.32
CA PRO A 178 23.99 -0.06 -23.29
C PRO A 178 24.35 -0.62 -21.90
N THR A 179 24.61 0.27 -20.95
CA THR A 179 25.13 -0.08 -19.61
C THR A 179 24.20 0.29 -18.48
N ASP A 180 23.41 1.36 -18.66
CA ASP A 180 22.51 1.82 -17.63
C ASP A 180 21.29 2.53 -18.25
N VAL A 181 20.19 2.49 -17.51
CA VAL A 181 18.95 3.17 -17.84
C VAL A 181 18.35 3.77 -16.58
N THR A 182 17.94 5.03 -16.66
CA THR A 182 17.30 5.71 -15.55
C THR A 182 16.16 6.60 -16.01
N PHE A 183 15.23 6.89 -15.10
CA PHE A 183 14.12 7.81 -15.36
C PHE A 183 14.27 9.06 -14.49
N ASN A 184 13.74 10.19 -14.94
CA ASN A 184 13.56 11.34 -14.06
C ASN A 184 12.49 11.06 -13.00
N GLY A 185 12.42 11.91 -11.96
CA GLY A 185 11.55 11.66 -10.80
C GLY A 185 10.05 11.57 -11.09
N ASP A 186 9.57 12.13 -12.21
CA ASP A 186 8.17 12.04 -12.65
C ASP A 186 7.91 10.90 -13.66
N GLY A 187 8.95 10.19 -14.09
CA GLY A 187 8.87 9.07 -15.04
C GLY A 187 8.60 9.44 -16.49
N THR A 188 8.57 10.72 -16.85
CA THR A 188 8.26 11.18 -18.22
C THR A 188 9.48 11.30 -19.13
N LYS A 189 10.69 11.17 -18.59
CA LYS A 189 11.93 11.07 -19.36
C LYS A 189 12.72 9.83 -18.98
N MET A 190 13.25 9.16 -19.99
CA MET A 190 14.17 8.04 -19.87
C MET A 190 15.54 8.45 -20.40
N PHE A 191 16.60 8.05 -19.69
CA PHE A 191 17.99 8.27 -20.07
C PHE A 191 18.69 6.93 -20.23
N VAL A 192 19.45 6.77 -21.31
CA VAL A 192 20.24 5.57 -21.60
C VAL A 192 21.68 5.98 -21.87
N VAL A 193 22.62 5.24 -21.27
CA VAL A 193 24.06 5.43 -21.49
C VAL A 193 24.71 4.11 -21.87
N GLY A 194 25.74 4.16 -22.71
CA GLY A 194 26.48 2.98 -23.15
C GLY A 194 27.97 3.25 -23.32
N TYR A 195 28.71 2.23 -23.75
CA TYR A 195 30.16 2.31 -23.91
C TYR A 195 30.61 2.70 -25.33
N ASN A 196 29.82 2.39 -26.36
CA ASN A 196 30.27 2.54 -27.74
C ASN A 196 30.05 3.95 -28.28
N SER A 197 28.96 4.58 -27.88
CA SER A 197 28.68 5.98 -28.11
C SER A 197 29.05 6.72 -26.83
N ALA A 198 29.93 7.72 -26.89
CA ALA A 198 30.25 8.54 -25.71
C ALA A 198 29.10 9.52 -25.38
N HIS A 199 27.86 9.10 -25.59
CA HIS A 199 26.65 9.90 -25.59
C HIS A 199 25.64 9.38 -24.56
N MET A 200 24.88 10.30 -24.01
CA MET A 200 23.69 10.00 -23.23
C MET A 200 22.48 10.26 -24.11
N TYR A 201 21.69 9.22 -24.36
CA TYR A 201 20.44 9.34 -25.09
C TYR A 201 19.32 9.65 -24.12
N SER A 202 18.44 10.57 -24.51
CA SER A 202 17.26 10.92 -23.72
C SER A 202 16.00 10.79 -24.56
N TYR A 203 14.95 10.27 -23.93
CA TYR A 203 13.68 10.03 -24.59
C TYR A 203 12.52 10.59 -23.77
N ASN A 204 11.58 11.24 -24.45
CA ASN A 204 10.34 11.74 -23.84
C ASN A 204 9.25 10.67 -23.92
N LEU A 205 8.64 10.33 -22.79
CA LEU A 205 7.49 9.44 -22.70
C LEU A 205 6.20 10.27 -22.62
N SER A 206 5.18 9.89 -23.38
CA SER A 206 3.87 10.57 -23.29
C SER A 206 3.12 10.22 -22.00
N THR A 207 3.43 9.07 -21.42
CA THR A 207 2.87 8.55 -20.16
C THR A 207 4.04 8.11 -19.27
N ALA A 208 3.98 8.41 -17.97
CA ALA A 208 5.07 8.10 -17.06
C ALA A 208 5.36 6.59 -17.01
N TYR A 209 6.64 6.21 -17.14
CA TYR A 209 7.15 4.84 -17.14
C TYR A 209 6.59 3.91 -18.23
N ASP A 210 5.94 4.45 -19.26
CA ASP A 210 5.34 3.70 -20.37
C ASP A 210 6.21 3.86 -21.62
N LEU A 211 6.65 2.73 -22.18
CA LEU A 211 7.52 2.71 -23.35
C LEU A 211 6.75 2.62 -24.68
N SER A 212 5.43 2.46 -24.64
CA SER A 212 4.58 2.27 -25.84
C SER A 212 4.50 3.50 -26.74
N ARG A 213 4.72 4.70 -26.18
CA ARG A 213 4.62 5.99 -26.88
C ARG A 213 5.73 6.93 -26.44
N ARG A 214 6.85 6.81 -27.14
CA ARG A 214 8.09 7.52 -26.84
C ARG A 214 8.64 8.22 -28.08
N ASN A 215 9.17 9.43 -27.90
CA ASN A 215 9.88 10.16 -28.93
C ASN A 215 11.33 10.40 -28.49
N GLU A 216 12.28 10.13 -29.37
CA GLU A 216 13.69 10.45 -29.17
C GLU A 216 13.89 11.97 -29.14
N ASP A 217 14.55 12.46 -28.09
CA ASP A 217 14.94 13.86 -27.95
C ASP A 217 16.44 13.94 -28.26
N VAL A 218 16.78 13.95 -29.55
CA VAL A 218 18.16 14.08 -30.00
C VAL A 218 18.64 15.49 -29.66
N ARG A 219 19.31 15.63 -28.52
CA ARG A 219 20.17 16.79 -28.25
C ARG A 219 21.61 16.33 -28.38
N ASP A 220 22.15 16.45 -29.60
CA ASP A 220 23.59 16.46 -29.87
C ASP A 220 24.26 17.47 -28.93
N GLY A 221 24.77 17.00 -27.81
CA GLY A 221 25.14 17.86 -26.69
C GLY A 221 26.25 17.23 -25.87
N ILE A 222 27.47 17.40 -26.35
CA ILE A 222 28.72 17.06 -25.69
C ILE A 222 28.72 17.68 -24.27
N LEU A 223 28.52 16.87 -23.22
CA LEU A 223 28.62 17.31 -21.83
C LEU A 223 30.09 17.33 -21.37
N TYR A 224 30.88 18.26 -21.91
CA TYR A 224 31.99 18.83 -21.15
C TYR A 224 31.48 20.11 -20.47
N GLN A 225 31.84 20.32 -19.21
CA GLN A 225 31.48 21.44 -18.31
C GLN A 225 30.32 21.17 -17.33
N LEU A 226 30.53 20.23 -16.39
CA LEU A 226 30.07 20.43 -15.02
C LEU A 226 31.26 20.96 -14.20
N ARG A 227 31.43 22.29 -14.15
CA ARG A 227 32.30 22.92 -13.15
C ARG A 227 31.61 22.83 -11.80
N ILE A 228 32.09 21.95 -10.94
CA ILE A 228 31.87 22.06 -9.50
C ILE A 228 32.70 23.27 -9.04
N GLN A 229 32.04 24.40 -8.76
CA GLN A 229 32.65 25.41 -7.90
C GLN A 229 32.42 24.95 -6.46
N LEU A 230 33.53 24.69 -5.76
CA LEU A 230 33.58 24.63 -4.30
C LEU A 230 33.31 26.02 -3.71
#